data_AF-A0A2H9LML0-F1
#
_entry.id   AF-A0A2H9LML0-F1
#
_cell.length_a   1.000
_cell.length_b   1.000
_cell.length_c   1.000
_cell.angle_alpha   90.00
_cell.angle_beta   90.00
_cell.angle_gamma   90.00
#
_symmetry.space_group_name_H-M   'P 1'
#
loop_
_entity.id
_entity.type
_entity.pdbx_description
1 polymer ?
#
loop_
_entity_poly.entity_id
_entity_poly.type
_entity_poly.pdbx_seq_one_letter_code
_entity_poly.pdbx_strand_id
1 'polypeptide(L)'
;MQVTLSTCFSTSLTSFFCLPSAFMLGSCEVRNKLVKRGDRLKQAVIEAVDEGLLTLGESGREAVYFHLQSLCSLKKEDVPDKPEAFDEALRKIFGVGAEVIERSVVKKLYPKLGIDFIEKKNYGFANYISEAGQMINT
;
A
#
# COMPACT_ATOMS: atom_id res chain seq x y z
N MET A 1 53.89 3.63 -37.04
CA MET A 1 53.58 3.56 -35.59
C MET A 1 53.37 2.10 -35.23
N GLN A 2 54.18 1.61 -34.30
CA GLN A 2 54.03 0.34 -33.57
C GLN A 2 52.65 0.34 -32.86
N VAL A 3 51.99 -0.76 -32.45
CA VAL A 3 52.45 -2.05 -31.93
C VAL A 3 51.30 -3.07 -32.08
N THR A 4 51.67 -4.34 -32.23
CA THR A 4 50.88 -5.59 -32.21
C THR A 4 50.39 -5.99 -30.81
N LEU A 5 49.33 -6.81 -30.74
CA LEU A 5 49.15 -8.05 -29.93
C LEU A 5 47.68 -8.52 -30.11
N SER A 6 47.35 -9.57 -30.87
CA SER A 6 47.45 -11.01 -30.51
C SER A 6 46.87 -11.27 -29.11
N THR A 7 45.76 -11.98 -28.95
CA THR A 7 45.69 -13.43 -29.19
C THR A 7 44.23 -13.92 -29.17
N CYS A 8 43.92 -14.83 -30.09
CA CYS A 8 42.84 -15.79 -29.92
C CYS A 8 43.27 -16.82 -28.87
N PHE A 9 42.41 -17.16 -27.92
CA PHE A 9 42.50 -18.43 -27.20
C PHE A 9 41.28 -19.27 -27.54
N SER A 10 41.53 -20.43 -28.11
CA SER A 10 40.54 -21.43 -28.51
C SER A 10 40.54 -22.58 -27.50
N THR A 11 39.43 -23.32 -27.51
CA THR A 11 39.17 -24.63 -26.89
C THR A 11 38.87 -24.59 -25.38
N SER A 12 37.80 -25.19 -24.86
CA SER A 12 37.30 -26.53 -25.16
C SER A 12 35.80 -26.69 -24.83
N LEU A 13 35.13 -27.55 -25.58
CA LEU A 13 33.74 -27.98 -25.38
C LEU A 13 33.55 -28.61 -23.99
N THR A 14 32.46 -28.23 -23.31
CA THR A 14 31.54 -29.22 -22.74
C THR A 14 30.11 -28.76 -23.04
N SER A 15 29.35 -29.63 -23.70
CA SER A 15 27.93 -29.40 -23.92
C SER A 15 27.20 -29.46 -22.59
N PHE A 16 26.46 -28.41 -22.25
CA PHE A 16 25.28 -28.54 -21.41
C PHE A 16 24.15 -27.74 -22.06
N PHE A 17 23.22 -28.50 -22.62
CA PHE A 17 21.78 -28.26 -22.65
C PHE A 17 21.26 -26.80 -22.69
N CYS A 18 20.56 -26.53 -23.79
CA CYS A 18 19.16 -26.07 -23.81
C CYS A 18 18.84 -24.69 -23.21
N LEU A 19 18.61 -23.70 -24.08
CA LEU A 19 17.26 -23.27 -24.54
C LEU A 19 17.39 -21.96 -25.36
N PRO A 20 16.53 -21.74 -26.38
CA PRO A 20 16.51 -20.48 -27.11
C PRO A 20 16.14 -19.32 -26.17
N SER A 21 16.84 -18.22 -26.36
CA SER A 21 16.78 -16.92 -25.68
C SER A 21 15.46 -16.15 -25.88
N ALA A 22 14.32 -16.79 -25.63
CA ALA A 22 13.00 -16.20 -25.84
C ALA A 22 12.02 -16.47 -24.69
N PHE A 23 12.42 -16.20 -23.44
CA PHE A 23 11.45 -16.07 -22.33
C PHE A 23 12.00 -15.28 -21.13
N MET A 24 12.45 -14.04 -21.32
CA MET A 24 12.89 -13.17 -20.20
C MET A 24 12.48 -11.70 -20.38
N LEU A 25 11.31 -11.44 -20.97
CA LEU A 25 10.72 -10.09 -21.04
C LEU A 25 9.25 -10.06 -20.55
N GLY A 26 8.87 -11.00 -19.67
CA GLY A 26 7.52 -11.05 -19.08
C GLY A 26 7.41 -10.60 -17.62
N SER A 27 8.53 -10.46 -16.88
CA SER A 27 8.49 -10.42 -15.41
C SER A 27 8.82 -9.07 -14.78
N CYS A 28 9.44 -8.13 -15.50
CA CYS A 28 9.72 -6.79 -14.97
C CYS A 28 8.50 -5.86 -15.06
N GLU A 29 7.70 -5.97 -16.13
CA GLU A 29 6.57 -5.05 -16.37
C GLU A 29 5.37 -5.35 -15.44
N VAL A 30 5.09 -6.64 -15.19
CA VAL A 30 4.04 -7.06 -14.25
C VAL A 30 4.38 -6.68 -12.81
N ARG A 31 5.65 -6.87 -12.40
CA ARG A 31 6.12 -6.50 -11.06
C ARG A 31 5.98 -4.99 -10.81
N ASN A 32 6.36 -4.17 -11.79
CA ASN A 32 6.29 -2.71 -11.67
C ASN A 32 4.82 -2.22 -11.56
N LYS A 33 3.89 -2.88 -12.25
CA LYS A 33 2.44 -2.56 -12.18
C LYS A 33 1.83 -2.86 -10.80
N LEU A 34 2.23 -3.96 -10.16
CA LEU A 34 1.75 -4.34 -8.82
C LEU A 34 2.31 -3.44 -7.72
N VAL A 35 3.61 -3.11 -7.79
CA VAL A 35 4.23 -2.13 -6.87
C VAL A 35 3.52 -0.79 -6.97
N LYS A 36 3.30 -0.30 -8.20
CA LYS A 36 2.56 0.96 -8.45
C LYS A 36 1.13 0.94 -7.90
N ARG A 37 0.43 -0.22 -7.92
CA ARG A 37 -0.92 -0.36 -7.35
C ARG A 37 -0.90 -0.33 -5.83
N GLY A 38 0.06 -1.03 -5.21
CA GLY A 38 0.29 -0.97 -3.76
C GLY A 38 0.57 0.46 -3.29
N ASP A 39 1.46 1.17 -3.97
CA ASP A 39 1.81 2.55 -3.64
C ASP A 39 0.61 3.50 -3.74
N ARG A 40 -0.21 3.35 -4.79
CA ARG A 40 -1.46 4.12 -4.95
C ARG A 40 -2.45 3.87 -3.81
N LEU A 41 -2.61 2.62 -3.38
CA LEU A 41 -3.48 2.29 -2.24
C LEU A 41 -2.95 2.93 -0.96
N LYS A 42 -1.65 2.77 -0.67
CA LYS A 42 -1.03 3.32 0.53
C LYS A 42 -1.21 4.84 0.60
N GLN A 43 -0.93 5.53 -0.50
CA GLN A 43 -1.11 6.97 -0.58
C GLN A 43 -2.59 7.36 -0.37
N ALA A 44 -3.53 6.68 -1.03
CA ALA A 44 -4.95 6.97 -0.88
C ALA A 44 -5.44 6.77 0.56
N VAL A 45 -4.96 5.74 1.26
CA VAL A 45 -5.27 5.50 2.68
C VAL A 45 -4.73 6.61 3.56
N ILE A 46 -3.46 6.99 3.38
CA ILE A 46 -2.80 8.06 4.15
C ILE A 46 -3.55 9.38 4.00
N GLU A 47 -3.93 9.74 2.77
CA GLU A 47 -4.70 10.96 2.49
C GLU A 47 -6.13 10.88 3.06
N ALA A 48 -6.79 9.73 2.90
CA ALA A 48 -8.16 9.54 3.39
C ALA A 48 -8.24 9.59 4.92
N VAL A 49 -7.24 9.05 5.62
CA VAL A 49 -7.14 9.15 7.09
C VAL A 49 -7.01 10.62 7.48
N ASP A 50 -6.15 11.37 6.80
CA ASP A 50 -5.94 12.78 7.09
C ASP A 50 -7.22 13.61 6.90
N GLU A 51 -7.87 13.46 5.75
CA GLU A 51 -9.11 14.15 5.42
C GLU A 51 -10.29 13.70 6.28
N GLY A 52 -10.35 12.41 6.62
CA GLY A 52 -11.39 11.84 7.47
C GLY A 52 -11.29 12.37 8.90
N LEU A 53 -10.08 12.46 9.44
CA LEU A 53 -9.83 13.05 10.77
C LEU A 53 -10.02 14.57 10.78
N LEU A 54 -9.74 15.26 9.67
CA LEU A 54 -9.97 16.70 9.54
C LEU A 54 -11.45 17.09 9.73
N THR A 55 -12.39 16.15 9.60
CA THR A 55 -13.80 16.38 9.93
C THR A 55 -14.05 16.71 11.41
N LEU A 56 -13.09 16.39 12.29
CA LEU A 56 -13.07 16.79 13.71
C LEU A 56 -12.45 18.19 13.93
N GLY A 57 -11.99 18.85 12.86
CA GLY A 57 -11.18 20.06 12.90
C GLY A 57 -9.67 19.77 12.98
N GLU A 58 -8.85 20.80 12.71
CA GLU A 58 -7.38 20.68 12.69
C GLU A 58 -6.82 20.18 14.02
N SER A 59 -7.26 20.80 15.13
CA SER A 59 -6.87 20.39 16.48
C SER A 59 -7.32 18.97 16.81
N GLY A 60 -8.50 18.56 16.35
CA GLY A 60 -9.00 17.19 16.52
C GLY A 60 -8.13 16.17 15.80
N ARG A 61 -7.77 16.44 14.54
CA ARG A 61 -6.84 15.60 13.76
C ARG A 61 -5.48 15.46 14.45
N GLU A 62 -4.90 16.58 14.91
CA GLU A 62 -3.61 16.56 15.62
C GLU A 62 -3.67 15.77 16.93
N ALA A 63 -4.74 15.97 17.72
CA ALA A 63 -4.95 15.22 18.96
C ALA A 63 -5.07 13.71 18.70
N VAL A 64 -5.77 13.31 17.64
CA VAL A 64 -5.86 11.90 17.26
C VAL A 64 -4.49 11.35 16.90
N TYR A 65 -3.72 12.02 16.02
CA TYR A 65 -2.37 11.56 15.68
C TYR A 65 -1.45 11.46 16.90
N PHE A 66 -1.52 12.43 17.82
CA PHE A 66 -0.79 12.39 19.07
C PHE A 66 -1.16 11.15 19.91
N HIS A 67 -2.46 10.82 20.01
CA HIS A 67 -2.91 9.64 20.73
C HIS A 67 -2.57 8.32 20.03
N LEU A 68 -2.62 8.26 18.69
CA LEU A 68 -2.17 7.09 17.93
C LEU A 68 -0.69 6.78 18.19
N GLN A 69 0.14 7.82 18.17
CA GLN A 69 1.58 7.68 18.41
C GLN A 69 1.88 7.33 19.87
N SER A 70 1.25 8.01 20.83
CA SER A 70 1.53 7.82 22.26
C SER A 70 0.96 6.52 22.84
N LEU A 71 -0.24 6.11 22.41
CA LEU A 71 -0.92 4.92 22.97
C LEU A 71 -0.58 3.64 22.20
N CYS A 72 -0.37 3.73 20.90
CA CYS A 72 -0.25 2.56 20.02
C CYS A 72 1.05 2.53 19.22
N SER A 73 1.95 3.51 19.38
CA SER A 73 3.19 3.63 18.60
C SER A 73 2.96 3.55 17.08
N LEU A 74 1.79 4.02 16.64
CA LEU A 74 1.35 3.95 15.25
C LEU A 74 1.51 5.32 14.59
N LYS A 75 2.32 5.40 13.54
CA LYS A 75 2.40 6.61 12.72
C LYS A 75 1.39 6.56 11.58
N LYS A 76 1.09 7.73 11.00
CA LYS A 76 0.21 7.87 9.85
C LYS A 76 0.65 6.98 8.67
N GLU A 77 1.96 6.89 8.45
CA GLU A 77 2.55 6.13 7.35
C GLU A 77 2.44 4.61 7.56
N ASP A 78 2.26 4.16 8.80
CA ASP A 78 2.10 2.74 9.14
C ASP A 78 0.65 2.26 8.95
N VAL A 79 -0.33 3.17 8.89
CA VAL A 79 -1.76 2.84 8.84
C VAL A 79 -2.12 1.92 7.65
N PRO A 80 -1.62 2.14 6.43
CA PRO A 80 -1.93 1.25 5.31
C PRO A 80 -1.43 -0.18 5.50
N ASP A 81 -0.32 -0.35 6.22
CA ASP A 81 0.31 -1.65 6.45
C ASP A 81 -0.21 -2.34 7.73
N LYS A 82 -0.89 -1.59 8.61
CA LYS A 82 -1.44 -2.08 9.89
C LYS A 82 -2.85 -1.54 10.15
N PRO A 83 -3.83 -1.81 9.28
CA PRO A 83 -5.17 -1.27 9.44
C PRO A 83 -5.90 -1.78 10.69
N GLU A 84 -5.61 -2.98 11.17
CA GLU A 84 -6.17 -3.53 12.41
C GLU A 84 -5.67 -2.76 13.64
N ALA A 85 -4.39 -2.37 13.65
CA ALA A 85 -3.84 -1.57 14.74
C ALA A 85 -4.46 -0.17 14.79
N PHE A 86 -4.83 0.39 13.64
CA PHE A 86 -5.55 1.65 13.55
C PHE A 86 -6.98 1.53 14.11
N ASP A 87 -7.70 0.47 13.76
CA ASP A 87 -9.05 0.15 14.30
C ASP A 87 -9.02 0.03 15.82
N GLU A 88 -8.07 -0.75 16.36
CA GLU A 88 -7.90 -0.91 17.81
C GLU A 88 -7.55 0.42 18.49
N ALA A 89 -6.69 1.23 17.87
CA ALA A 89 -6.30 2.52 18.42
C ALA A 89 -7.48 3.51 18.47
N LEU A 90 -8.29 3.58 17.41
CA LEU A 90 -9.51 4.40 17.40
C LEU A 90 -10.50 3.94 18.46
N ARG A 91 -10.68 2.63 18.66
CA ARG A 91 -11.53 2.09 19.73
C ARG A 91 -11.01 2.43 21.12
N LYS A 92 -9.69 2.46 21.33
CA LYS A 92 -9.10 2.92 22.61
C LYS A 92 -9.36 4.40 22.88
N ILE A 93 -9.31 5.25 21.84
CA ILE A 93 -9.49 6.70 21.97
C ILE A 93 -10.98 7.08 22.09
N PHE A 94 -11.83 6.51 21.23
CA PHE A 94 -13.22 6.94 21.03
C PHE A 94 -14.27 5.92 21.48
N GLY A 95 -13.86 4.71 21.89
CA GLY A 95 -14.79 3.64 22.23
C GLY A 95 -15.68 3.27 21.05
N VAL A 96 -17.00 3.19 21.29
CA VAL A 96 -18.01 2.91 20.25
C VAL A 96 -18.02 4.00 19.15
N GLY A 97 -17.59 5.22 19.47
CA GLY A 97 -17.48 6.32 18.50
C GLY A 97 -16.44 6.08 17.39
N ALA A 98 -15.55 5.10 17.56
CA ALA A 98 -14.56 4.74 16.55
C ALA A 98 -15.20 4.43 15.18
N GLU A 99 -16.37 3.77 15.18
CA GLU A 99 -17.08 3.40 13.95
C GLU A 99 -17.45 4.64 13.10
N VAL A 100 -17.74 5.77 13.75
CA VAL A 100 -18.04 7.03 13.05
C VAL A 100 -16.79 7.57 12.36
N ILE A 101 -15.63 7.47 13.03
CA ILE A 101 -14.35 7.92 12.50
C ILE A 101 -13.90 7.01 11.36
N GLU A 102 -13.95 5.69 11.54
CA GLU A 102 -13.63 4.70 10.51
C GLU A 102 -14.47 4.95 9.25
N ARG A 103 -15.78 5.14 9.40
CA ARG A 103 -16.69 5.45 8.30
C ARG A 103 -16.35 6.77 7.61
N SER A 104 -15.95 7.79 8.37
CA SER A 104 -15.50 9.08 7.80
C SER A 104 -14.28 8.89 6.89
N VAL A 105 -13.30 8.12 7.34
CA VAL A 105 -12.10 7.79 6.57
C VAL A 105 -12.43 7.00 5.32
N VAL A 106 -13.24 5.94 5.42
CA VAL A 106 -13.58 5.08 4.28
C VAL A 106 -14.36 5.85 3.19
N LYS A 107 -15.24 6.76 3.59
CA LYS A 107 -15.95 7.67 2.67
C LYS A 107 -15.01 8.59 1.88
N LYS A 108 -13.82 8.90 2.41
CA LYS A 108 -12.77 9.64 1.69
C LYS A 108 -11.91 8.73 0.83
N LEU A 109 -11.70 7.48 1.26
CA LEU A 109 -10.84 6.51 0.58
C LEU A 109 -11.42 6.03 -0.75
N TYR A 110 -12.64 5.53 -0.75
CA TYR A 110 -13.24 4.84 -1.91
C TYR A 110 -13.26 5.71 -3.19
N PRO A 111 -13.70 6.99 -3.12
CA PRO A 111 -13.66 7.89 -4.27
C PRO A 111 -12.24 8.14 -4.82
N LYS A 112 -11.21 8.17 -3.96
CA LYS A 112 -9.80 8.33 -4.40
C LYS A 112 -9.31 7.15 -5.22
N LEU A 113 -9.94 5.99 -5.05
CA LEU A 113 -9.64 4.77 -5.80
C LEU A 113 -10.55 4.60 -7.03
N GLY A 114 -11.52 5.49 -7.24
CA GLY A 114 -12.53 5.36 -8.30
C GLY A 114 -13.56 4.28 -8.03
N ILE A 115 -13.82 3.97 -6.75
CA ILE A 115 -14.75 2.94 -6.31
C ILE A 115 -15.95 3.63 -5.63
N ASP A 116 -17.16 3.16 -5.92
CA ASP A 116 -18.36 3.63 -5.22
C ASP A 116 -18.42 3.08 -3.80
N PHE A 117 -18.57 3.97 -2.83
CA PHE A 117 -18.69 3.57 -1.43
C PHE A 117 -20.07 2.98 -1.15
N ILE A 118 -20.11 1.71 -0.74
CA ILE A 118 -21.30 1.03 -0.25
C ILE A 118 -21.07 0.62 1.19
N GLU A 119 -21.92 1.12 2.07
CA GLU A 119 -21.84 0.80 3.49
C GLU A 119 -22.27 -0.64 3.77
N LYS A 120 -21.42 -1.40 4.46
CA LYS A 120 -21.65 -2.80 4.82
C LYS A 120 -21.73 -2.93 6.35
N LYS A 121 -22.72 -3.68 6.83
CA LYS A 121 -22.83 -4.00 8.26
C LYS A 121 -21.67 -4.91 8.69
N ASN A 122 -21.17 -4.69 9.90
CA ASN A 122 -20.05 -5.44 10.50
C ASN A 122 -18.72 -5.33 9.75
N TYR A 123 -18.55 -4.32 8.89
CA TYR A 123 -17.26 -3.98 8.30
C TYR A 123 -16.57 -2.92 9.16
N GLY A 124 -15.41 -3.26 9.71
CA GLY A 124 -14.48 -2.29 10.29
C GLY A 124 -13.54 -1.73 9.23
N PHE A 125 -12.66 -0.82 9.65
CA PHE A 125 -11.70 -0.18 8.75
C PHE A 125 -10.84 -1.18 7.95
N ALA A 126 -10.29 -2.20 8.61
CA ALA A 126 -9.46 -3.22 7.97
C ALA A 126 -10.18 -4.00 6.87
N ASN A 127 -11.49 -4.27 7.04
CA ASN A 127 -12.29 -4.95 6.00
C ASN A 127 -12.38 -4.10 4.73
N TYR A 128 -12.61 -2.79 4.86
CA TYR A 128 -12.67 -1.87 3.74
C TYR A 128 -11.32 -1.72 3.02
N ILE A 129 -10.20 -1.69 3.74
CA ILE A 129 -8.86 -1.64 3.12
C ILE A 129 -8.58 -2.91 2.31
N SER A 130 -8.87 -4.08 2.90
CA SER A 130 -8.68 -5.37 2.22
C SER A 130 -9.51 -5.47 0.94
N GLU A 131 -10.78 -5.06 1.01
CA GLU A 131 -11.68 -5.05 -0.13
C GLU A 131 -11.23 -4.08 -1.24
N ALA A 132 -10.87 -2.85 -0.87
CA ALA A 132 -10.37 -1.85 -1.80
C ALA A 132 -9.10 -2.36 -2.52
N GLY A 133 -8.20 -3.04 -1.79
CA GLY A 133 -7.02 -3.68 -2.35
C GLY A 133 -7.35 -4.74 -3.40
N GLN A 134 -8.40 -5.54 -3.21
CA GLN A 134 -8.83 -6.55 -4.17
C GLN A 134 -9.41 -5.91 -5.45
N MET A 135 -10.17 -4.83 -5.30
CA MET A 135 -10.82 -4.14 -6.43
C MET A 135 -9.82 -3.44 -7.36
N ILE A 136 -8.76 -2.82 -6.82
CA ILE A 136 -7.76 -2.12 -7.65
C ILE A 136 -6.73 -3.07 -8.30
N ASN A 137 -6.61 -4.29 -7.77
CA ASN A 137 -5.68 -5.32 -8.27
C ASN A 137 -6.25 -6.16 -9.42
N THR A 138 -7.56 -6.10 -9.61
CA THR A 138 -8.24 -6.66 -10.78
C THR A 138 -7.96 -5.80 -12.02
#